data_AF-A0A7X7LEV0-F1
#
_entry.id   AF-A0A7X7LEV0-F1
#
_cell.length_a   1.000
_cell.length_b   1.000
_cell.length_c   1.000
_cell.angle_alpha   90.00
_cell.angle_beta   90.00
_cell.angle_gamma   90.00
#
_symmetry.space_group_name_H-M   'P 1'
#
loop_
_entity.id
_entity.type
_entity.pdbx_description
1 polymer ?
#
loop_
_entity_poly.entity_id
_entity_poly.type
_entity_poly.pdbx_seq_one_letter_code
_entity_poly.pdbx_strand_id
1 'polypeptide(L)'
;MQIVRPARPCALPDALASEQVDCERELQRDVEAFLASRGCMFFHMPGKAAIGNIAGLPDLLVWAPGGRHLLIELKSRRGCLAAAQIALHRKLRSLGHSVLVARSLEEVVTWYLQSVWHAEEGEYQACRREAAGDHLHEYARETGQDRQESEGRRMDALDGLRRAG
;
A
#
# COMPACT_ATOMS: atom_id res chain seq x y z
N MET A 1 -8.60 6.08 -21.83
CA MET A 1 -9.05 6.18 -20.42
C MET A 1 -8.04 7.05 -19.70
N GLN A 2 -8.34 8.31 -19.42
CA GLN A 2 -7.39 9.23 -18.78
C GLN A 2 -7.32 8.89 -17.29
N ILE A 3 -6.12 8.52 -16.82
CA ILE A 3 -5.84 8.40 -15.38
C ILE A 3 -5.80 9.83 -14.84
N VAL A 4 -6.88 10.24 -14.17
CA VAL A 4 -6.93 11.51 -13.46
C VAL A 4 -5.94 11.42 -12.31
N ARG A 5 -4.83 12.17 -12.40
CA ARG A 5 -3.90 12.31 -11.28
C ARG A 5 -4.61 13.03 -10.13
N PRO A 6 -4.69 12.45 -8.92
CA PRO A 6 -5.17 13.22 -7.78
C PRO A 6 -4.21 14.39 -7.54
N ALA A 7 -4.77 15.56 -7.22
CA ALA A 7 -3.97 16.70 -6.82
C ALA A 7 -3.18 16.35 -5.55
N ARG A 8 -1.93 16.84 -5.45
CA ARG A 8 -1.17 16.85 -4.20
C ARG A 8 -2.08 17.32 -3.07
N PRO A 9 -2.16 16.63 -1.92
CA PRO A 9 -2.76 17.24 -0.75
C PRO A 9 -1.92 18.46 -0.40
N CYS A 10 -2.49 19.64 -0.66
CA CYS A 10 -2.14 20.87 0.04
C CYS A 10 -2.04 20.54 1.53
N ALA A 11 -1.05 21.13 2.20
CA ALA A 11 -0.67 20.92 3.60
C ALA A 11 -1.80 20.41 4.51
N LEU A 12 -1.44 19.52 5.45
CA LEU A 12 -2.25 19.21 6.64
C LEU A 12 -2.97 20.48 7.07
N PRO A 13 -4.31 20.56 7.00
CA PRO A 13 -4.98 21.76 7.47
C PRO A 13 -4.60 21.95 8.94
N ASP A 14 -4.08 23.13 9.29
CA ASP A 14 -3.75 23.55 10.66
C ASP A 14 -4.93 23.36 11.64
N ALA A 15 -6.13 23.09 11.10
CA ALA A 15 -7.37 22.86 11.81
C ALA A 15 -7.55 21.46 12.44
N LEU A 16 -6.57 20.55 12.36
CA LEU A 16 -6.58 19.31 13.17
C LEU A 16 -6.00 19.52 14.57
N ALA A 17 -6.15 20.73 15.12
CA ALA A 17 -5.92 20.99 16.52
C ALA A 17 -6.71 19.96 17.34
N SER A 18 -5.98 19.19 18.12
CA SER A 18 -6.44 18.01 18.87
C SER A 18 -7.62 18.32 19.80
N GLU A 19 -8.85 18.33 19.28
CA GLU A 19 -10.01 18.22 20.16
C GLU A 19 -10.08 16.77 20.66
N GLN A 20 -9.86 16.66 21.96
CA GLN A 20 -9.77 15.41 22.68
C GLN A 20 -11.17 14.84 22.81
N VAL A 21 -11.41 13.69 22.19
CA VAL A 21 -12.70 13.03 22.25
C VAL A 21 -12.71 12.03 23.40
N ASP A 22 -13.46 12.34 24.45
CA ASP A 22 -13.58 11.45 25.63
C ASP A 22 -14.50 10.25 25.37
N CYS A 23 -15.34 10.32 24.33
CA CYS A 23 -16.33 9.30 23.99
C CYS A 23 -15.94 8.50 22.74
N GLU A 24 -15.84 7.16 22.88
CA GLU A 24 -15.50 6.24 21.77
C GLU A 24 -16.48 6.36 20.59
N ARG A 25 -17.77 6.63 20.87
CA ARG A 25 -18.81 6.80 19.85
C ARG A 25 -18.64 8.09 19.04
N GLU A 26 -18.22 9.17 19.69
CA GLU A 26 -17.95 10.44 19.00
C GLU A 26 -16.71 10.30 18.12
N LEU A 27 -15.66 9.66 18.66
CA LEU A 27 -14.44 9.37 17.91
C LEU A 27 -14.76 8.52 16.68
N GLN A 28 -15.58 7.48 16.84
CA GLN A 28 -16.01 6.65 15.73
C GLN A 28 -16.71 7.46 14.63
N ARG A 29 -17.69 8.30 14.99
CA ARG A 29 -18.39 9.17 14.04
C ARG A 29 -17.42 10.07 13.28
N ASP A 30 -16.47 10.68 13.98
CA ASP A 30 -15.55 11.64 13.37
C ASP A 30 -14.54 10.93 12.44
N VAL A 31 -14.11 9.72 12.80
CA VAL A 31 -13.30 8.84 11.95
C VAL A 31 -14.07 8.41 10.71
N GLU A 32 -15.31 7.97 10.83
CA GLU A 32 -16.17 7.59 9.70
C GLU A 32 -16.38 8.76 8.74
N ALA A 33 -16.67 9.96 9.26
CA ALA A 33 -16.83 11.17 8.47
C ALA A 33 -15.55 11.54 7.72
N PHE A 34 -14.39 11.46 8.38
CA PHE A 34 -13.10 11.69 7.73
C PHE A 34 -12.84 10.67 6.62
N LEU A 35 -12.98 9.38 6.89
CA LEU A 35 -12.74 8.31 5.91
C LEU A 35 -13.67 8.45 4.69
N ALA A 36 -14.96 8.70 4.92
CA ALA A 36 -15.95 8.94 3.86
C ALA A 36 -15.57 10.15 2.99
N SER A 37 -15.14 11.26 3.60
CA SER A 37 -14.71 12.48 2.87
C SER A 37 -13.50 12.25 1.98
N ARG A 38 -12.73 11.17 2.21
CA ARG A 38 -11.56 10.78 1.42
C ARG A 38 -11.84 9.67 0.42
N GLY A 39 -13.10 9.29 0.24
CA GLY A 39 -13.51 8.22 -0.67
C GLY A 39 -13.14 6.81 -0.18
N CYS A 40 -12.90 6.63 1.11
CA CYS A 40 -12.68 5.31 1.69
C CYS A 40 -14.04 4.61 1.91
N MET A 41 -14.04 3.29 1.76
CA MET A 41 -15.12 2.42 2.24
C MET A 41 -14.73 1.87 3.61
N PHE A 42 -15.69 1.70 4.51
CA PHE A 42 -15.45 1.07 5.80
C PHE A 42 -16.60 0.15 6.19
N PHE A 43 -16.29 -0.86 7.00
CA PHE A 43 -17.21 -1.88 7.47
C PHE A 43 -17.10 -2.01 8.98
N HIS A 44 -18.23 -2.00 9.67
CA HIS A 44 -18.27 -2.22 11.11
C HIS A 44 -18.14 -3.70 11.38
N MET A 45 -17.13 -4.07 12.17
CA MET A 45 -16.90 -5.45 12.53
C MET A 45 -17.59 -5.72 13.88
N PRO A 46 -18.27 -6.86 14.05
CA PRO A 46 -18.86 -7.19 15.34
C PRO A 46 -17.74 -7.52 16.34
N GLY A 47 -17.62 -6.76 17.42
CA GLY A 47 -16.59 -7.00 18.45
C GLY A 47 -16.81 -8.26 19.30
N LYS A 48 -18.05 -8.80 19.33
CA LYS A 48 -18.39 -10.02 20.06
C LYS A 48 -18.29 -11.25 19.15
N ALA A 49 -17.83 -12.36 19.73
CA ALA A 49 -17.95 -13.66 19.08
C ALA A 49 -19.43 -13.98 18.86
N ALA A 50 -19.82 -13.99 17.60
CA ALA A 50 -21.07 -14.54 17.10
C ALA A 50 -20.74 -15.78 16.26
N ILE A 51 -21.74 -16.57 15.88
CA ILE A 51 -21.52 -17.74 15.01
C ILE A 51 -20.82 -17.27 13.73
N GLY A 52 -19.62 -17.79 13.48
CA GLY A 52 -18.77 -17.42 12.34
C GLY A 52 -17.88 -16.19 12.55
N ASN A 53 -17.85 -15.59 13.74
CA ASN A 53 -17.09 -14.37 14.03
C ASN A 53 -16.01 -14.61 15.09
N ILE A 54 -14.84 -13.98 14.91
CA ILE A 54 -13.69 -14.14 15.81
C ILE A 54 -13.75 -13.07 16.91
N ALA A 55 -13.58 -13.48 18.17
CA ALA A 55 -13.51 -12.53 19.29
C ALA A 55 -12.32 -11.57 19.15
N GLY A 56 -12.54 -10.29 19.45
CA GLY A 56 -11.50 -9.27 19.44
C GLY A 56 -11.16 -8.72 18.06
N LEU A 57 -12.08 -8.82 17.11
CA LEU A 57 -11.99 -8.11 15.83
C LEU A 57 -11.95 -6.59 16.05
N PRO A 58 -11.09 -5.86 15.33
CA PRO A 58 -11.04 -4.41 15.33
C PRO A 58 -12.38 -3.81 14.89
N ASP A 59 -12.82 -2.71 15.51
CA ASP A 59 -14.12 -2.07 15.25
C ASP A 59 -14.41 -1.77 13.76
N LEU A 60 -13.40 -1.34 13.00
CA LEU A 60 -13.53 -1.01 11.58
C LEU A 60 -12.53 -1.77 10.70
N LEU A 61 -13.02 -2.25 9.56
CA LEU A 61 -12.20 -2.57 8.38
C LEU A 61 -12.36 -1.46 7.35
N VAL A 62 -11.27 -0.88 6.90
CA VAL A 62 -11.24 0.23 5.93
C VAL A 62 -10.57 -0.22 4.64
N TRP A 63 -11.19 0.10 3.51
CA TRP A 63 -10.60 0.05 2.18
C TRP A 63 -10.42 1.48 1.66
N ALA A 64 -9.17 1.84 1.36
CA ALA A 64 -8.76 3.16 0.92
C ALA A 64 -8.27 3.13 -0.54
N PRO A 65 -8.27 4.28 -1.24
CA PRO A 65 -7.78 4.38 -2.63
C PRO A 65 -6.40 3.77 -2.82
N GLY A 66 -6.08 3.24 -4.00
CA GLY A 66 -4.78 2.59 -4.25
C GLY A 66 -4.64 1.20 -3.62
N GLY A 67 -5.75 0.50 -3.40
CA GLY A 67 -5.76 -0.89 -2.91
C GLY A 67 -5.32 -1.07 -1.45
N ARG A 68 -5.37 -0.01 -0.65
CA ARG A 68 -4.89 -0.02 0.73
C ARG A 68 -5.99 -0.46 1.67
N HIS A 69 -5.64 -1.19 2.73
CA HIS A 69 -6.56 -1.58 3.78
C HIS A 69 -6.00 -1.29 5.17
N LEU A 70 -6.89 -0.96 6.10
CA LEU A 70 -6.56 -0.73 7.51
C LEU A 70 -7.62 -1.37 8.40
N LEU A 71 -7.19 -2.00 9.46
CA LEU A 71 -8.05 -2.38 10.56
C LEU A 71 -7.88 -1.37 11.70
N ILE A 72 -8.98 -0.77 12.17
CA ILE A 72 -8.97 0.24 13.22
C ILE A 72 -9.76 -0.30 14.41
N GLU A 73 -9.10 -0.35 15.56
CA GLU A 73 -9.75 -0.47 16.86
C GLU A 73 -9.83 0.93 17.47
N LEU A 74 -11.02 1.37 17.85
CA LEU A 74 -11.25 2.65 18.49
C LEU A 74 -11.30 2.46 20.00
N LYS A 75 -10.61 3.34 20.71
CA LYS A 75 -10.65 3.36 22.18
C LYS A 75 -10.78 4.78 22.67
N SER A 76 -11.60 4.98 23.68
CA SER A 76 -11.51 6.22 24.48
C SER A 76 -10.10 6.38 25.05
N ARG A 77 -9.77 7.60 25.51
CA ARG A 77 -8.47 7.91 26.11
C ARG A 77 -8.03 6.91 27.19
N ARG A 78 -8.96 6.46 28.04
CA ARG A 78 -8.70 5.51 29.14
C ARG A 78 -9.07 4.07 28.80
N GLY A 79 -9.62 3.83 27.61
CA GLY A 79 -10.01 2.50 27.15
C GLY A 79 -8.80 1.59 27.03
N CYS A 80 -8.92 0.38 27.57
CA CYS A 80 -7.92 -0.68 27.44
C CYS A 80 -8.40 -1.73 26.43
N LEU A 81 -7.46 -2.37 25.74
CA LEU A 81 -7.78 -3.53 24.92
C LEU A 81 -8.09 -4.72 25.82
N ALA A 82 -9.13 -5.47 25.44
CA ALA A 82 -9.38 -6.78 26.01
C ALA A 82 -8.27 -7.77 25.59
N ALA A 83 -8.04 -8.82 26.39
CA ALA A 83 -7.04 -9.83 26.10
C ALA A 83 -7.22 -10.49 24.71
N ALA A 84 -8.48 -10.72 24.30
CA ALA A 84 -8.81 -11.27 22.99
C ALA A 84 -8.40 -10.33 21.84
N GLN A 85 -8.60 -9.01 22.00
CA GLN A 85 -8.19 -8.01 21.02
C GLN A 85 -6.66 -7.96 20.90
N ILE A 86 -5.94 -7.96 22.02
CA ILE A 86 -4.46 -8.00 22.01
C ILE A 86 -3.96 -9.22 21.24
N ALA A 87 -4.53 -10.40 21.52
CA ALA A 87 -4.14 -11.64 20.86
C ALA A 87 -4.41 -11.61 19.35
N LEU A 88 -5.61 -11.17 18.94
CA LEU A 88 -5.98 -11.13 17.53
C LEU A 88 -5.21 -10.04 16.77
N HIS A 89 -5.05 -8.84 17.33
CA HIS A 89 -4.27 -7.76 16.71
C HIS A 89 -2.83 -8.19 16.47
N ARG A 90 -2.20 -8.89 17.43
CA ARG A 90 -0.87 -9.45 17.27
C ARG A 90 -0.83 -10.48 16.12
N LYS A 91 -1.84 -11.35 16.03
CA LYS A 91 -1.94 -12.32 14.94
C LYS A 91 -2.12 -11.64 13.58
N LEU A 92 -3.01 -10.66 13.46
CA LEU A 92 -3.25 -9.90 12.24
C LEU A 92 -1.98 -9.18 11.77
N ARG A 93 -1.26 -8.52 12.68
CA ARG A 93 0.04 -7.89 12.38
C ARG A 93 1.08 -8.90 11.93
N SER A 94 1.13 -10.09 12.55
CA SER A 94 2.06 -11.16 12.11
C SER A 94 1.75 -11.70 10.71
N LEU A 95 0.53 -11.51 10.21
CA LEU A 95 0.11 -11.84 8.84
C LEU A 95 0.36 -10.70 7.85
N GLY A 96 0.92 -9.57 8.31
CA GLY A 96 1.21 -8.40 7.46
C GLY A 96 0.07 -7.39 7.35
N HIS A 97 -1.02 -7.54 8.11
CA HIS A 97 -2.10 -6.54 8.10
C HIS A 97 -1.74 -5.32 8.96
N SER A 98 -2.10 -4.14 8.46
CA SER A 98 -2.06 -2.90 9.24
C SER A 98 -3.21 -2.89 10.26
N VAL A 99 -2.87 -2.77 11.53
CA VAL A 99 -3.83 -2.67 12.64
C VAL A 99 -3.47 -1.46 13.50
N LEU A 100 -4.35 -0.46 13.52
CA LEU A 100 -4.24 0.75 14.32
C LEU A 100 -5.18 0.67 15.52
N VAL A 101 -4.69 1.03 16.70
CA VAL A 101 -5.53 1.28 17.87
C VAL A 101 -5.58 2.80 18.01
N ALA A 102 -6.66 3.41 17.55
CA ALA A 102 -6.82 4.85 17.51
C ALA A 102 -7.58 5.37 18.75
N ARG A 103 -7.06 6.44 19.31
CA ARG A 103 -7.58 7.19 20.46
C ARG A 103 -7.88 8.64 20.10
N SER A 104 -7.54 9.06 18.89
CA SER A 104 -7.90 10.36 18.33
C SER A 104 -8.11 10.25 16.81
N LEU A 105 -8.84 11.23 16.25
CA LEU A 105 -8.96 11.37 14.80
C LEU A 105 -7.58 11.61 14.16
N GLU A 106 -6.73 12.38 14.82
CA GLU A 106 -5.38 12.73 14.36
C GLU A 106 -4.55 11.47 14.03
N GLU A 107 -4.58 10.44 14.88
CA GLU A 107 -3.83 9.20 14.63
C GLU A 107 -4.28 8.51 13.32
N VAL A 108 -5.58 8.54 13.02
CA VAL A 108 -6.13 8.00 11.77
C VAL A 108 -5.71 8.85 10.58
N VAL A 109 -5.73 10.19 10.72
CA VAL A 109 -5.27 11.11 9.67
C VAL A 109 -3.79 10.90 9.37
N THR A 110 -2.95 10.82 10.41
CA THR A 110 -1.51 10.58 10.27
C THR A 110 -1.25 9.28 9.52
N TRP A 111 -1.91 8.19 9.91
CA TRP A 111 -1.79 6.92 9.19
C TRP A 111 -2.21 7.05 7.72
N TYR A 112 -3.35 7.72 7.47
CA TYR A 112 -3.88 7.90 6.12
C TYR A 112 -2.88 8.63 5.23
N LEU A 113 -2.34 9.76 5.70
CA LEU A 113 -1.40 10.58 4.92
C LEU A 113 -0.08 9.86 4.66
N GLN A 114 0.48 9.18 5.67
CA GLN A 114 1.68 8.35 5.49
C GLN A 114 1.46 7.26 4.46
N SER A 115 0.29 6.61 4.52
CA SER A 115 -0.07 5.55 3.59
C SER A 115 -0.35 6.07 2.18
N VAL A 116 -0.72 7.36 2.00
CA VAL A 116 -0.88 7.97 0.67
C VAL A 116 0.49 8.25 0.07
N TRP A 117 1.41 8.79 0.85
CA TRP A 117 2.75 9.13 0.40
C TRP A 117 3.50 7.90 -0.15
N HIS A 118 3.42 6.76 0.52
CA HIS A 118 4.07 5.53 0.06
C HIS A 118 3.44 4.91 -1.19
N ALA A 119 2.16 5.18 -1.47
CA ALA A 119 1.50 4.69 -2.67
C ALA A 119 2.01 5.42 -3.93
N GLU A 120 2.22 6.74 -3.85
CA GLU A 120 2.75 7.52 -4.98
C GLU A 120 4.19 7.12 -5.33
N GLU A 121 5.02 6.76 -4.35
CA GLU A 121 6.36 6.22 -4.60
C GLU A 121 6.33 4.80 -5.18
N GLY A 122 5.42 3.94 -4.72
CA GLY A 122 5.26 2.58 -5.23
C GLY A 122 4.81 2.54 -6.70
N GLU A 123 3.82 3.36 -7.05
CA GLU A 123 3.38 3.54 -8.44
C GLU A 123 4.47 4.18 -9.31
N TYR A 124 5.22 5.16 -8.79
CA TYR A 124 6.37 5.74 -9.51
C TYR A 124 7.48 4.71 -9.75
N GLN A 125 7.79 3.85 -8.79
CA GLN A 125 8.80 2.80 -8.93
C GLN A 125 8.31 1.66 -9.83
N ALA A 126 7.03 1.30 -9.80
CA ALA A 126 6.44 0.34 -10.72
C ALA A 126 6.45 0.85 -12.16
N CYS A 127 6.01 2.11 -12.37
CA CYS A 127 6.09 2.81 -13.64
C CYS A 127 7.55 2.93 -14.14
N ARG A 128 8.51 3.20 -13.25
CA ARG A 128 9.95 3.22 -13.58
C ARG A 128 10.50 1.84 -13.91
N ARG A 129 10.02 0.76 -13.28
CA ARG A 129 10.42 -0.62 -13.62
C ARG A 129 9.83 -1.09 -14.94
N GLU A 130 8.60 -0.71 -15.26
CA GLU A 130 7.99 -0.94 -16.58
C GLU A 130 8.75 -0.16 -17.66
N ALA A 131 9.00 1.14 -17.44
CA ALA A 131 9.80 1.96 -18.35
C ALA A 131 11.26 1.48 -18.48
N ALA A 132 11.86 0.97 -17.41
CA ALA A 132 13.19 0.37 -17.45
C ALA A 132 13.21 -1.03 -18.09
N GLY A 133 12.11 -1.79 -18.00
CA GLY A 133 11.92 -3.06 -18.68
C GLY A 133 11.83 -2.90 -20.20
N ASP A 134 11.12 -1.86 -20.66
CA ASP A 134 11.07 -1.48 -22.08
C ASP A 134 12.41 -0.92 -22.58
N HIS A 135 13.11 -0.11 -21.77
CA HIS A 135 14.43 0.40 -22.14
C HIS A 135 15.52 -0.68 -22.24
N LEU A 136 15.43 -1.78 -21.48
CA LEU A 136 16.38 -2.88 -21.62
C LEU A 136 16.15 -3.67 -22.92
N HIS A 137 14.91 -3.76 -23.40
CA HIS A 137 14.58 -4.40 -24.67
C HIS A 137 14.91 -3.53 -25.88
N GLU A 138 14.80 -2.20 -25.75
CA GLU A 138 15.17 -1.25 -26.79
C GLU A 138 16.70 -1.06 -26.88
N TYR A 139 17.41 -0.99 -25.74
CA TYR A 139 18.88 -0.93 -25.72
C TYR A 139 19.54 -2.21 -26.25
N ALA A 140 18.94 -3.40 -26.01
CA ALA A 140 19.43 -4.65 -26.58
C ALA A 140 19.21 -4.76 -28.10
N ARG A 141 18.21 -4.06 -28.65
CA ARG A 141 18.00 -3.95 -30.11
C ARG A 141 18.94 -2.92 -30.74
N GLU A 142 19.22 -1.81 -30.06
CA GLU A 142 20.07 -0.73 -30.58
C GLU A 142 21.58 -1.00 -30.43
N THR A 143 22.01 -1.76 -29.42
CA THR A 143 23.44 -2.07 -29.22
C THR A 143 23.97 -3.21 -30.09
N GLY A 144 23.15 -3.81 -30.96
CA GLY A 144 23.65 -4.70 -32.01
C GLY A 144 24.45 -5.91 -31.51
N GLN A 145 24.14 -6.43 -30.32
CA GLN A 145 24.80 -7.63 -29.79
C GLN A 145 24.47 -8.92 -30.57
N ASP A 146 23.56 -8.85 -31.56
CA ASP A 146 23.15 -10.00 -32.37
C ASP A 146 23.95 -10.17 -33.68
N ARG A 147 25.00 -9.35 -33.93
CA ARG A 147 25.79 -9.45 -35.17
C ARG A 147 27.10 -10.24 -35.05
N GLN A 148 27.63 -10.46 -33.85
CA GLN A 148 28.93 -11.12 -33.70
C GLN A 148 28.91 -12.65 -33.79
N GLU A 149 27.75 -13.32 -33.69
CA GLU A 149 27.70 -14.78 -33.87
C GLU A 149 27.64 -15.23 -35.35
N SER A 150 27.38 -14.31 -36.29
CA SER A 150 27.24 -14.65 -37.72
C SER A 150 28.50 -14.43 -38.56
N GLU A 151 29.45 -13.60 -38.09
CA GLU A 151 30.74 -13.38 -38.77
C GLU A 151 31.83 -14.37 -38.31
N GLY A 152 31.78 -14.83 -37.05
CA GLY A 152 32.68 -15.88 -36.55
C GLY A 152 32.55 -17.21 -37.31
N ARG A 153 31.33 -17.59 -37.72
CA ARG A 153 31.10 -18.83 -38.50
C ARG A 153 31.46 -18.72 -39.98
N ARG A 154 31.72 -17.51 -40.51
CA ARG A 154 32.15 -17.32 -41.90
C ARG A 154 33.67 -17.27 -42.05
N MET A 155 34.41 -16.83 -41.03
CA MET A 155 35.88 -16.87 -41.05
C MET A 155 36.45 -18.25 -40.76
N ASP A 156 35.83 -19.05 -39.88
CA ASP A 156 36.27 -20.43 -39.60
C ASP A 156 36.13 -21.37 -40.81
N ALA A 157 35.23 -21.06 -41.74
CA ALA A 157 35.05 -21.83 -42.98
C ALA A 157 36.10 -21.53 -44.05
N LEU A 158 36.74 -20.35 -44.02
CA LEU A 158 37.75 -19.95 -45.00
C LEU A 158 39.17 -20.33 -44.59
N ASP A 159 39.44 -20.46 -43.28
CA ASP A 159 40.75 -20.92 -42.76
C ASP A 159 40.92 -22.45 -42.82
N GLY A 160 39.82 -23.21 -42.82
CA GLY A 160 39.85 -24.68 -42.98
C GLY A 160 40.28 -25.14 -44.39
N LEU A 161 40.06 -24.33 -45.42
CA LEU A 161 40.38 -24.66 -46.82
C LEU A 161 41.83 -24.33 -47.22
N ARG A 162 42.58 -23.56 -46.41
CA ARG A 162 44.00 -23.26 -46.65
C ARG A 162 44.98 -24.24 -46.00
N ARG A 163 44.50 -25.13 -45.13
CA ARG A 163 45.34 -26.11 -44.41
C ARG A 163 45.24 -27.55 -44.97
N ALA A 164 44.54 -27.73 -46.09
CA ALA A 164 44.37 -29.01 -46.76
C ALA A 164 45.07 -29.08 -48.14
N GLY A 165 46.04 -28.19 -48.39
CA GLY A 165 46.96 -28.23 -49.54
C GLY A 165 48.38 -28.47 -49.06
#